data_AF-A0AAE4FSZ9-F1
#
_entry.id   AF-A0AAE4FSZ9-F1
#
_cell.length_a   1.000
_cell.length_b   1.000
_cell.length_c   1.000
_cell.angle_alpha   90.00
_cell.angle_beta   90.00
_cell.angle_gamma   90.00
#
_symmetry.space_group_name_H-M   'P 1'
#
loop_
_entity.id
_entity.type
_entity.pdbx_description
1 polymer ?
#
loop_
_entity_poly.entity_id
_entity_poly.type
_entity_poly.pdbx_seq_one_letter_code
_entity_poly.pdbx_strand_id
1 'polypeptide(L)'
;MELFTIGHSNHDMNSFIALLQQHGVTAIADVRSQPYSRFLPQYNREALQKILDNHGIKYVFLGRELGARPSNPDCYVEGKAVYEKIANTDLFHEGVKRVQKGLQKHKISLLCAEKDPLTCHRAILVCQQLRHLKILINHILNNGDLESHDQLEERMLIKHNFTNFSEAQEAQLSIFVQNGLPTREECLQEAYKLRGSEIAYIEKREQHHEESDQTIYNRVHSKERTTVL
;
A
#
# COMPACT_ATOMS: atom_id res chain seq x y z
N MET A 1 20.79 -2.17 -6.96
CA MET A 1 20.26 -1.72 -5.65
C MET A 1 19.21 -2.72 -5.20
N GLU A 2 19.02 -2.90 -3.90
CA GLU A 2 18.03 -3.85 -3.36
C GLU A 2 17.05 -3.09 -2.47
N LEU A 3 15.75 -3.37 -2.62
CA LEU A 3 14.66 -2.83 -1.84
C LEU A 3 13.88 -3.99 -1.21
N PHE A 4 13.64 -3.88 0.09
CA PHE A 4 12.76 -4.81 0.80
C PHE A 4 11.35 -4.27 0.91
N THR A 5 10.40 -5.15 1.20
CA THR A 5 9.09 -4.74 1.73
C THR A 5 8.72 -5.64 2.90
N ILE A 6 7.90 -5.14 3.82
CA ILE A 6 7.39 -5.90 4.94
C ILE A 6 5.97 -5.44 5.30
N GLY A 7 5.14 -6.39 5.69
CA GLY A 7 3.85 -6.12 6.32
C GLY A 7 3.96 -6.34 7.82
N HIS A 8 3.53 -5.38 8.65
CA HIS A 8 3.58 -5.61 10.09
C HIS A 8 2.58 -6.66 10.57
N SER A 9 1.47 -6.87 9.85
CA SER A 9 0.41 -7.81 10.21
C SER A 9 0.05 -7.64 11.69
N ASN A 10 0.18 -8.73 12.45
CA ASN A 10 0.03 -8.84 13.90
C ASN A 10 1.33 -9.28 14.58
N HIS A 11 2.50 -9.08 13.95
CA HIS A 11 3.78 -9.40 14.57
C HIS A 11 3.92 -8.63 15.89
N ASP A 12 4.36 -9.30 16.95
CA ASP A 12 4.91 -8.58 18.08
C ASP A 12 6.19 -7.83 17.66
N MET A 13 6.55 -6.83 18.45
CA MET A 13 7.62 -5.92 18.08
C MET A 13 8.98 -6.61 18.02
N ASN A 14 9.25 -7.59 18.88
CA ASN A 14 10.54 -8.29 18.88
C ASN A 14 10.70 -9.13 17.62
N SER A 15 9.66 -9.90 17.24
CA SER A 15 9.67 -10.62 15.98
C SER A 15 9.79 -9.70 14.76
N PHE A 16 9.10 -8.56 14.76
CA PHE A 16 9.20 -7.58 13.67
C PHE A 16 10.61 -7.02 13.52
N ILE A 17 11.26 -6.62 14.62
CA ILE A 17 12.65 -6.15 14.61
C ILE A 17 13.60 -7.25 14.16
N ALA A 18 13.40 -8.49 14.63
CA ALA A 18 14.22 -9.63 14.22
C ALA A 18 14.16 -9.88 12.70
N LEU A 19 12.98 -9.79 12.09
CA LEU A 19 12.80 -9.90 10.63
C LEU A 19 13.57 -8.80 9.89
N LEU A 20 13.53 -7.56 10.38
CA LEU A 20 14.28 -6.45 9.78
C LEU A 20 15.80 -6.67 9.88
N GLN A 21 16.28 -7.10 11.06
CA GLN A 21 17.69 -7.33 11.32
C GLN A 21 18.24 -8.53 10.55
N GLN A 22 17.47 -9.61 10.41
CA GLN A 22 17.82 -10.78 9.60
C GLN A 22 18.22 -10.40 8.18
N HIS A 23 17.52 -9.43 7.59
CA HIS A 23 17.78 -8.95 6.22
C HIS A 23 18.71 -7.72 6.16
N GLY A 24 19.18 -7.23 7.31
CA GLY A 24 20.06 -6.07 7.43
C GLY A 24 19.38 -4.74 7.09
N VAL A 25 18.06 -4.64 7.26
CA VAL A 25 17.32 -3.41 7.00
C VAL A 25 17.78 -2.31 7.95
N THR A 26 18.14 -1.16 7.38
CA THR A 26 18.66 0.02 8.13
C THR A 26 17.69 1.18 8.14
N ALA A 27 16.65 1.16 7.30
CA ALA A 27 15.61 2.17 7.29
C ALA A 27 14.25 1.59 6.86
N ILE A 28 13.19 2.07 7.50
CA ILE A 28 11.80 1.81 7.17
C ILE A 28 11.21 3.03 6.46
N ALA A 29 10.64 2.78 5.29
CA ALA A 29 9.80 3.73 4.57
C ALA A 29 8.34 3.32 4.74
N ASP A 30 7.62 4.02 5.61
CA ASP A 30 6.24 3.72 5.93
C ASP A 30 5.28 4.32 4.90
N VAL A 31 4.67 3.46 4.09
CA VAL A 31 3.78 3.86 2.99
C VAL A 31 2.30 3.77 3.39
N ARG A 32 1.98 3.52 4.67
CA ARG A 32 0.59 3.49 5.15
C ARG A 32 0.01 4.91 5.12
N SER A 33 -1.13 5.14 4.46
CA SER A 33 -1.75 6.46 4.44
C SER A 33 -2.13 6.96 5.84
N GLN A 34 -2.55 6.04 6.71
CA GLN A 34 -2.94 6.31 8.10
C GLN A 34 -2.20 5.34 9.02
N PRO A 35 -0.99 5.68 9.50
CA PRO A 35 -0.17 4.81 10.35
C PRO A 35 -0.61 4.87 11.82
N TYR A 36 -1.90 4.68 12.08
CA TYR A 36 -2.49 4.69 13.42
C TYR A 36 -3.52 3.57 13.57
N SER A 37 -3.42 2.83 14.68
CA SER A 37 -4.30 1.73 15.05
C SER A 37 -4.53 1.73 16.55
N ARG A 38 -5.79 1.55 16.96
CA ARG A 38 -6.15 1.35 18.37
C ARG A 38 -5.79 -0.06 18.86
N PHE A 39 -5.78 -1.04 17.97
CA PHE A 39 -5.54 -2.45 18.30
C PHE A 39 -4.05 -2.80 18.34
N LEU A 40 -3.24 -2.09 17.55
CA LEU A 40 -1.81 -2.31 17.44
C LEU A 40 -1.03 -1.00 17.68
N PRO A 41 -1.15 -0.40 18.88
CA PRO A 41 -0.58 0.92 19.17
C PRO A 41 0.95 0.97 19.02
N GLN A 42 1.64 -0.16 19.12
CA GLN A 42 3.08 -0.26 18.89
C GLN A 42 3.49 0.06 17.44
N TYR A 43 2.56 -0.09 16.49
CA TYR A 43 2.77 0.28 15.08
C TYR A 43 2.24 1.68 14.75
N ASN A 44 1.77 2.45 15.73
CA ASN A 44 1.51 3.86 15.54
C ASN A 44 2.82 4.57 15.22
N ARG A 45 2.80 5.50 14.27
CA ARG A 45 3.99 6.16 13.74
C ARG A 45 5.00 6.57 14.80
N GLU A 46 4.57 7.30 15.83
CA GLU A 46 5.45 7.86 16.86
C GLU A 46 6.07 6.76 17.73
N ALA A 47 5.28 5.75 18.10
CA ALA A 47 5.75 4.61 18.89
C ALA A 47 6.74 3.76 18.09
N LEU A 48 6.39 3.44 16.85
CA LEU A 48 7.21 2.66 15.94
C LEU A 48 8.54 3.36 15.65
N GLN A 49 8.52 4.67 15.36
CA GLN A 49 9.73 5.46 15.12
C GLN A 49 10.69 5.39 16.31
N LYS A 50 10.19 5.55 17.54
CA LYS A 50 11.01 5.46 18.75
C LYS A 50 11.64 4.08 18.92
N ILE A 51 10.85 3.03 18.68
CA ILE A 51 11.34 1.65 18.81
C ILE A 51 12.41 1.36 17.76
N LEU A 52 12.18 1.73 16.50
CA LEU A 52 13.15 1.55 15.43
C LEU A 52 14.47 2.29 15.70
N ASP A 53 14.41 3.53 16.19
CA ASP A 53 15.62 4.31 16.49
C ASP A 53 16.46 3.69 17.62
N ASN A 54 15.81 3.10 18.64
CA ASN A 54 16.51 2.32 19.69
C ASN A 54 17.26 1.10 19.13
N HIS A 55 16.85 0.59 17.96
CA HIS A 55 17.51 -0.50 17.25
C HIS A 55 18.40 -0.01 16.10
N GLY A 56 18.66 1.30 16.00
CA GLY A 56 19.49 1.89 14.95
C GLY A 56 18.86 1.89 13.56
N ILE A 57 17.55 1.62 13.45
CA ILE A 57 16.81 1.61 12.19
C ILE A 57 16.13 2.96 12.01
N LYS A 58 16.41 3.63 10.89
CA LYS A 58 15.78 4.92 10.59
C LYS A 58 14.34 4.74 10.15
N TYR A 59 13.51 5.75 10.41
CA TYR A 59 12.11 5.76 10.02
C TYR A 59 11.82 7.00 9.18
N VAL A 60 11.14 6.82 8.06
CA VAL A 60 10.59 7.90 7.25
C VAL A 60 9.14 7.60 6.90
N PHE A 61 8.27 8.56 7.18
CA PHE A 61 6.89 8.51 6.73
C PHE A 61 6.80 8.95 5.27
N LEU A 62 6.25 8.08 4.42
CA LEU A 62 5.97 8.31 3.00
C LEU A 62 4.50 8.03 2.64
N GLY A 63 3.62 7.82 3.62
CA GLY A 63 2.20 7.54 3.38
C GLY A 63 1.45 8.70 2.73
N ARG A 64 1.99 9.93 2.78
CA ARG A 64 1.46 11.07 2.03
C ARG A 64 1.70 10.93 0.54
N GLU A 65 2.90 10.51 0.15
CA GLU A 65 3.32 10.39 -1.25
C GLU A 65 2.96 9.05 -1.88
N LEU A 66 3.11 7.95 -1.12
CA LEU A 66 3.04 6.57 -1.59
C LEU A 66 1.89 5.77 -0.98
N GLY A 67 0.98 6.45 -0.27
CA GLY A 67 -0.21 5.82 0.31
C GLY A 67 -1.34 5.62 -0.71
N ALA A 68 -2.12 4.56 -0.54
CA ALA A 68 -3.27 4.23 -1.38
C ALA A 68 -4.57 5.00 -1.04
N ARG A 69 -4.46 6.07 -0.25
CA ARG A 69 -5.60 6.93 0.15
C ARG A 69 -5.18 8.39 -0.03
N PRO A 70 -4.97 8.85 -1.27
CA PRO A 70 -4.55 10.21 -1.54
C PRO A 70 -5.64 11.19 -1.13
N SER A 71 -5.24 12.42 -0.80
CA SER A 71 -6.19 13.52 -0.58
C SER A 71 -6.73 14.11 -1.88
N ASN A 72 -6.15 13.77 -3.04
CA ASN A 72 -6.59 14.25 -4.34
C ASN A 72 -7.86 13.49 -4.80
N PRO A 73 -9.03 14.15 -4.93
CA PRO A 73 -10.27 13.52 -5.36
C PRO A 73 -10.22 12.95 -6.78
N ASP A 74 -9.35 13.50 -7.65
CA ASP A 74 -9.22 13.03 -9.04
C ASP A 74 -8.71 11.59 -9.11
N CYS A 75 -8.05 11.12 -8.05
CA CYS A 75 -7.58 9.74 -7.93
C CYS A 75 -8.70 8.72 -7.68
N TYR A 76 -9.95 9.17 -7.56
CA TYR A 76 -11.11 8.31 -7.29
C TYR A 76 -12.01 8.21 -8.52
N VAL A 77 -12.73 7.09 -8.62
CA VAL A 77 -13.84 6.86 -9.54
C VAL A 77 -14.94 6.19 -8.73
N GLU A 78 -16.12 6.82 -8.67
CA GLU A 78 -17.26 6.34 -7.87
C GLU A 78 -16.93 6.09 -6.38
N GLY A 79 -16.04 6.89 -5.80
CA GLY A 79 -15.58 6.77 -4.41
C GLY A 79 -14.53 5.66 -4.20
N LYS A 80 -14.08 4.99 -5.26
CA LYS A 80 -13.01 3.99 -5.20
C LYS A 80 -11.69 4.57 -5.72
N ALA A 81 -10.61 4.38 -4.96
CA ALA A 81 -9.28 4.81 -5.37
C ALA A 81 -8.82 4.03 -6.61
N VAL A 82 -8.21 4.72 -7.57
CA VAL A 82 -7.67 4.14 -8.81
C VAL A 82 -6.15 4.29 -8.82
N TYR A 83 -5.43 3.18 -8.77
CA TYR A 83 -3.98 3.15 -8.56
C TYR A 83 -3.21 3.80 -9.71
N GLU A 84 -3.66 3.65 -10.94
CA GLU A 84 -3.07 4.27 -12.13
C GLU A 84 -3.13 5.80 -12.02
N LYS A 85 -4.26 6.33 -11.51
CA LYS A 85 -4.40 7.77 -11.29
C LYS A 85 -3.48 8.26 -10.18
N ILE A 86 -3.32 7.48 -9.10
CA ILE A 86 -2.40 7.80 -8.00
C ILE A 86 -0.95 7.81 -8.50
N ALA A 87 -0.55 6.76 -9.22
CA ALA A 87 0.79 6.58 -9.75
C ALA A 87 1.19 7.73 -10.69
N ASN A 88 0.25 8.31 -11.43
CA ASN A 88 0.47 9.41 -12.35
C ASN A 88 0.56 10.80 -11.67
N THR A 89 0.37 10.91 -10.36
CA THR A 89 0.48 12.20 -9.66
C THR A 89 1.94 12.62 -9.45
N ASP A 90 2.21 13.92 -9.52
CA ASP A 90 3.54 14.46 -9.20
C ASP A 90 4.01 14.10 -7.79
N LEU A 91 3.08 14.12 -6.83
CA LEU A 91 3.33 13.75 -5.44
C LEU A 91 3.82 12.30 -5.31
N PHE A 92 3.24 11.38 -6.07
CA PHE A 92 3.67 9.99 -6.09
C PHE A 92 5.07 9.86 -6.71
N HIS A 93 5.32 10.54 -7.84
CA HIS A 93 6.65 10.58 -8.48
C HIS A 93 7.73 11.14 -7.52
N GLU A 94 7.41 12.13 -6.70
CA GLU A 94 8.31 12.62 -5.64
C GLU A 94 8.62 11.55 -4.60
N GLY A 95 7.60 10.80 -4.16
CA GLY A 95 7.77 9.66 -3.25
C GLY A 95 8.72 8.60 -3.80
N VAL A 96 8.55 8.22 -5.07
CA VAL A 96 9.43 7.27 -5.77
C VAL A 96 10.87 7.78 -5.80
N LYS A 97 11.08 9.05 -6.17
CA LYS A 97 12.42 9.67 -6.17
C LYS A 97 13.06 9.69 -4.78
N ARG A 98 12.28 9.93 -3.73
CA ARG A 98 12.75 9.89 -2.34
C ARG A 98 13.23 8.48 -1.96
N VAL A 99 12.49 7.43 -2.34
CA VAL A 99 12.93 6.04 -2.13
C VAL A 99 14.24 5.77 -2.88
N GLN A 100 14.33 6.12 -4.16
CA GLN A 100 15.56 5.93 -4.96
C GLN A 100 16.77 6.63 -4.34
N LYS A 101 16.61 7.86 -3.87
CA LYS A 101 17.67 8.61 -3.20
C LYS A 101 18.09 7.95 -1.88
N GLY A 102 17.12 7.43 -1.12
CA GLY A 102 17.37 6.72 0.13
C GLY A 102 18.15 5.41 -0.08
N LEU A 103 17.85 4.67 -1.16
CA LEU A 103 18.52 3.41 -1.51
C LEU A 103 20.02 3.55 -1.77
N GLN A 104 20.52 4.77 -2.04
CA GLN A 104 21.96 5.04 -2.16
C GLN A 104 22.71 5.03 -0.82
N LYS A 105 21.98 5.15 0.30
CA LYS A 105 22.55 5.32 1.65
C LYS A 105 22.10 4.26 2.65
N HIS A 106 20.96 3.63 2.38
CA HIS A 106 20.31 2.72 3.32
C HIS A 106 19.81 1.48 2.60
N LYS A 107 19.85 0.34 3.30
CA LYS A 107 19.02 -0.81 2.96
C LYS A 107 17.60 -0.56 3.49
N ILE A 108 16.67 -0.29 2.57
CA ILE A 108 15.31 0.17 2.89
C ILE A 108 14.31 -0.98 2.84
N SER A 109 13.35 -0.99 3.75
CA SER A 109 12.12 -1.78 3.63
C SER A 109 10.88 -0.88 3.56
N LEU A 110 10.02 -1.10 2.56
CA LEU A 110 8.69 -0.48 2.50
C LEU A 110 7.74 -1.16 3.49
N LEU A 111 7.16 -0.39 4.42
CA LEU A 111 6.26 -0.90 5.45
C LEU A 111 4.79 -0.65 5.12
N CYS A 112 3.96 -1.68 5.30
CA CYS A 112 2.50 -1.65 5.20
C CYS A 112 1.85 -2.50 6.30
N ALA A 113 0.51 -2.61 6.31
CA ALA A 113 -0.21 -3.36 7.33
C ALA A 113 -0.41 -4.85 6.97
N GLU A 114 -0.77 -5.15 5.73
CA GLU A 114 -1.20 -6.48 5.32
C GLU A 114 -0.03 -7.46 5.30
N LYS A 115 -0.30 -8.70 5.71
CA LYS A 115 0.70 -9.79 5.71
C LYS A 115 1.22 -10.08 4.30
N ASP A 116 0.33 -10.46 3.39
CA ASP A 116 0.69 -10.82 2.02
C ASP A 116 0.96 -9.56 1.17
N PRO A 117 2.15 -9.41 0.56
CA PRO A 117 2.39 -8.31 -0.37
C PRO A 117 1.39 -8.26 -1.53
N LEU A 118 0.89 -9.41 -2.01
CA LEU A 118 -0.09 -9.49 -3.08
C LEU A 118 -1.45 -8.87 -2.67
N THR A 119 -1.70 -8.62 -1.38
CA THR A 119 -2.93 -7.97 -0.88
C THR A 119 -2.71 -6.52 -0.43
N CYS A 120 -1.52 -5.93 -0.59
CA CYS A 120 -1.25 -4.54 -0.18
C CYS A 120 -0.77 -3.66 -1.35
N HIS A 121 -1.11 -2.37 -1.26
CA HIS A 121 -0.66 -1.35 -2.21
C HIS A 121 0.87 -1.20 -2.28
N ARG A 122 1.61 -1.56 -1.22
CA ARG A 122 3.08 -1.57 -1.23
C ARG A 122 3.63 -2.36 -2.42
N ALA A 123 3.00 -3.46 -2.80
CA ALA A 123 3.42 -4.23 -3.96
C ALA A 123 2.67 -3.80 -5.23
N ILE A 124 1.34 -3.73 -5.15
CA ILE A 124 0.46 -3.54 -6.32
C ILE A 124 0.52 -2.13 -6.90
N LEU A 125 0.79 -1.11 -6.07
CA LEU A 125 0.95 0.28 -6.50
C LEU A 125 2.43 0.68 -6.50
N VAL A 126 3.10 0.56 -5.36
CA VAL A 126 4.44 1.15 -5.20
C VAL A 126 5.52 0.32 -5.90
N CYS A 127 5.60 -0.99 -5.65
CA CYS A 127 6.61 -1.83 -6.30
C CYS A 127 6.37 -1.97 -7.80
N GLN A 128 5.12 -1.97 -8.27
CA GLN A 128 4.80 -1.92 -9.70
C GLN A 128 5.52 -0.75 -10.40
N GLN A 129 5.56 0.44 -9.81
CA GLN A 129 6.25 1.57 -10.43
C GLN A 129 7.78 1.47 -10.29
N LEU A 130 8.26 0.84 -9.21
CA LEU A 130 9.69 0.66 -8.96
C LEU A 130 10.32 -0.46 -9.78
N ARG A 131 9.55 -1.46 -10.26
CA ARG A 131 10.08 -2.63 -10.99
C ARG A 131 10.74 -2.27 -12.31
N HIS A 132 10.31 -1.17 -12.94
CA HIS A 132 10.87 -0.69 -14.20
C HIS A 132 12.25 -0.03 -14.00
N LEU A 133 12.70 0.11 -12.75
CA LEU A 133 14.02 0.60 -12.38
C LEU A 133 14.96 -0.58 -12.14
N LYS A 134 16.28 -0.32 -12.18
CA LYS A 134 17.32 -1.33 -11.86
C LYS A 134 17.42 -1.61 -10.35
N ILE A 135 16.31 -1.98 -9.73
CA ILE A 135 16.15 -2.27 -8.29
C ILE A 135 15.65 -3.70 -8.15
N LEU A 136 16.37 -4.53 -7.40
CA LEU A 136 15.91 -5.85 -6.99
C LEU A 136 14.94 -5.68 -5.83
N ILE A 137 13.69 -6.11 -6.01
CA ILE A 137 12.63 -5.96 -5.01
C ILE A 137 12.36 -7.34 -4.38
N ASN A 138 12.51 -7.42 -3.06
CA ASN A 138 12.28 -8.63 -2.26
C ASN A 138 11.26 -8.37 -1.16
N HIS A 139 10.25 -9.23 -1.05
CA HIS A 139 9.22 -9.16 -0.04
C HIS A 139 9.57 -10.07 1.14
N ILE A 140 9.80 -9.48 2.32
CA ILE A 140 9.99 -10.22 3.56
C ILE A 140 8.64 -10.80 3.96
N LEU A 141 8.54 -12.13 3.91
CA LEU A 141 7.36 -12.87 4.32
C LEU A 141 7.31 -13.02 5.84
N ASN A 142 6.14 -13.39 6.35
CA ASN A 142 5.87 -13.51 7.79
C ASN A 142 6.76 -14.54 8.52
N ASN A 143 7.34 -15.49 7.79
CA ASN A 143 8.27 -16.49 8.33
C ASN A 143 9.75 -16.06 8.20
N GLY A 144 10.03 -14.90 7.61
CA GLY A 144 11.39 -14.41 7.36
C GLY A 144 11.95 -14.77 6.00
N ASP A 145 11.28 -15.60 5.20
CA ASP A 145 11.70 -15.90 3.83
C ASP A 145 11.50 -14.69 2.92
N LEU A 146 12.19 -14.71 1.77
CA LEU A 146 12.05 -13.70 0.73
C LEU A 146 11.25 -14.26 -0.45
N GLU A 147 10.25 -13.52 -0.89
CA GLU A 147 9.60 -13.68 -2.19
C GLU A 147 10.11 -12.54 -3.11
N SER A 148 10.70 -12.87 -4.26
CA SER A 148 11.09 -11.84 -5.22
C SER A 148 9.85 -11.22 -5.87
N HIS A 149 9.98 -10.00 -6.40
CA HIS A 149 8.85 -9.35 -7.06
C HIS A 149 8.37 -10.12 -8.30
N ASP A 150 9.28 -10.79 -9.02
CA ASP A 150 8.90 -11.63 -10.17
C ASP A 150 8.11 -12.89 -9.73
N GLN A 151 8.44 -13.48 -8.56
CA GLN A 151 7.64 -14.57 -7.98
C GLN A 151 6.24 -14.10 -7.56
N LEU A 152 6.16 -12.89 -6.99
CA LEU A 152 4.87 -12.27 -6.66
C LEU A 152 4.03 -12.04 -7.92
N GLU A 153 4.65 -11.56 -9.00
CA GLU A 153 4.00 -11.37 -10.29
C GLU A 153 3.50 -12.67 -10.91
N GLU A 154 4.30 -13.74 -10.85
CA GLU A 154 3.88 -15.05 -11.32
C GLU A 154 2.63 -15.54 -10.56
N ARG A 155 2.65 -15.40 -9.24
CA ARG A 155 1.51 -15.74 -8.38
C ARG A 155 0.28 -14.88 -8.69
N MET A 156 0.48 -13.62 -9.09
CA MET A 156 -0.58 -12.70 -9.51
C MET A 156 -1.18 -13.08 -10.87
N LEU A 157 -0.34 -13.43 -11.86
CA LEU A 157 -0.78 -13.91 -13.18
C LEU A 157 -1.62 -15.18 -13.05
N ILE A 158 -1.13 -16.16 -12.30
CA ILE A 158 -1.86 -17.42 -12.01
C ILE A 158 -3.20 -17.11 -11.34
N LYS A 159 -3.22 -16.22 -10.33
CA LYS A 159 -4.45 -15.83 -9.62
C LYS A 159 -5.52 -15.27 -10.56
N HIS A 160 -5.13 -14.57 -11.61
CA HIS A 160 -6.05 -13.97 -12.59
C HIS A 160 -6.21 -14.80 -13.87
N ASN A 161 -5.76 -16.06 -13.85
CA ASN A 161 -5.83 -17.01 -14.98
C ASN A 161 -5.09 -16.55 -16.25
N PHE A 162 -4.06 -15.71 -16.11
CA PHE A 162 -3.15 -15.37 -17.19
C PHE A 162 -2.02 -16.40 -17.26
N THR A 163 -2.31 -17.58 -17.78
CA THR A 163 -1.32 -18.68 -17.90
C THR A 163 -0.76 -18.85 -19.31
N ASN A 164 -1.38 -18.21 -20.31
CA ASN A 164 -1.03 -18.35 -21.72
C ASN A 164 -0.67 -16.98 -22.30
N PHE A 165 0.62 -16.71 -22.43
CA PHE A 165 1.17 -15.50 -23.05
C PHE A 165 2.39 -15.83 -23.89
N SER A 166 2.67 -15.01 -24.91
CA SER A 166 3.90 -15.18 -25.69
C SER A 166 5.08 -14.61 -24.89
N GLU A 167 6.09 -15.43 -24.62
CA GLU A 167 7.40 -14.93 -24.21
C GLU A 167 8.00 -14.20 -25.40
N ALA A 168 8.35 -12.91 -25.24
CA ALA A 168 8.83 -12.05 -26.32
C ALA A 168 10.26 -12.38 -26.80
N GLN A 169 10.65 -13.67 -26.78
CA GLN A 169 11.95 -14.16 -27.26
C GLN A 169 11.76 -15.35 -28.20
N GLU A 170 11.33 -15.04 -29.41
CA GLU A 170 12.04 -15.34 -30.67
C GLU A 170 11.09 -15.02 -31.82
N ALA A 171 11.20 -13.80 -32.33
CA ALA A 171 10.73 -13.47 -33.66
C ALA A 171 11.65 -14.15 -34.70
N GLN A 172 11.62 -15.49 -34.74
CA GLN A 172 12.10 -16.26 -35.87
C GLN A 172 10.95 -17.08 -36.43
N LEU A 173 10.46 -16.61 -37.58
CA LEU A 173 9.81 -17.39 -38.63
C LEU A 173 8.57 -18.19 -38.24
N SER A 174 7.42 -17.52 -38.15
CA SER A 174 6.19 -18.12 -38.68
C SER A 174 5.28 -17.05 -39.29
N ILE A 175 5.10 -17.14 -40.61
CA ILE A 175 4.28 -16.25 -41.46
C ILE A 175 2.76 -16.50 -41.26
N PHE A 176 2.38 -17.37 -40.32
CA PHE A 176 0.97 -17.72 -40.09
C PHE A 176 0.66 -17.98 -38.61
N VAL A 177 0.41 -16.92 -37.82
CA VAL A 177 -0.46 -17.02 -36.65
C VAL A 177 -1.32 -15.75 -36.58
N GLN A 178 -2.57 -15.86 -37.05
CA GLN A 178 -3.62 -14.88 -36.76
C GLN A 178 -4.12 -15.12 -35.32
N ASN A 179 -4.26 -14.03 -34.57
CA ASN A 179 -4.55 -13.89 -33.13
C ASN A 179 -3.34 -14.15 -32.23
N GLY A 180 -2.41 -13.20 -32.22
CA GLY A 180 -1.26 -13.22 -31.32
C GLY A 180 -1.72 -13.27 -29.86
N LEU A 181 -1.22 -14.26 -29.13
CA LEU A 181 -1.34 -14.30 -27.66
C LEU A 181 -0.80 -12.98 -27.08
N PRO A 182 -1.40 -12.46 -26.00
CA PRO A 182 -0.86 -11.29 -25.32
C PRO A 182 0.56 -11.58 -24.83
N THR A 183 1.39 -10.55 -24.77
CA THR A 183 2.71 -10.60 -24.16
C THR A 183 2.59 -10.71 -22.63
N ARG A 184 3.64 -11.21 -21.97
CA ARG A 184 3.70 -11.26 -20.49
C ARG A 184 3.44 -9.88 -19.86
N GLU A 185 3.97 -8.82 -20.44
CA GLU A 185 3.81 -7.46 -19.92
C GLU A 185 2.36 -6.97 -20.04
N GLU A 186 1.68 -7.25 -21.14
CA GLU A 186 0.24 -6.92 -21.30
C GLU A 186 -0.61 -7.68 -20.27
N CYS A 187 -0.35 -8.98 -20.08
CA CYS A 187 -1.01 -9.77 -19.04
C CYS A 187 -0.76 -9.20 -17.64
N LEU A 188 0.48 -8.79 -17.35
CA LEU A 188 0.79 -8.17 -16.06
C LEU A 188 0.07 -6.85 -15.86
N GLN A 189 0.04 -5.98 -16.86
CA GLN A 189 -0.68 -4.71 -16.77
C GLN A 189 -2.15 -4.92 -16.42
N GLU A 190 -2.80 -5.89 -17.07
CA GLU A 190 -4.18 -6.26 -16.73
C GLU A 190 -4.30 -6.90 -15.35
N ALA A 191 -3.37 -7.77 -14.96
CA ALA A 191 -3.35 -8.38 -13.64
C ALA A 191 -3.20 -7.32 -12.52
N TYR A 192 -2.33 -6.32 -12.69
CA TYR A 192 -2.19 -5.21 -11.75
C TYR A 192 -3.46 -4.37 -11.65
N LYS A 193 -4.14 -4.07 -12.78
CA LYS A 193 -5.43 -3.35 -12.78
C LYS A 193 -6.49 -4.12 -12.01
N LEU A 194 -6.66 -5.41 -12.31
CA LEU A 194 -7.61 -6.29 -11.63
C LEU A 194 -7.30 -6.33 -10.14
N ARG A 195 -6.03 -6.57 -9.79
CA ARG A 195 -5.63 -6.69 -8.40
C ARG A 195 -5.74 -5.39 -7.62
N GLY A 196 -5.34 -4.28 -8.23
CA GLY A 196 -5.49 -2.93 -7.71
C GLY A 196 -6.95 -2.63 -7.42
N SER A 197 -7.85 -2.94 -8.36
CA SER A 197 -9.29 -2.82 -8.15
C SER A 197 -9.79 -3.69 -6.99
N GLU A 198 -9.33 -4.93 -6.83
CA GLU A 198 -9.78 -5.79 -5.73
C GLU A 198 -9.40 -5.25 -4.33
N ILE A 199 -8.24 -4.61 -4.20
CA ILE A 199 -7.71 -4.17 -2.89
C ILE A 199 -7.82 -2.66 -2.64
N ALA A 200 -8.22 -1.89 -3.65
CA ALA A 200 -8.29 -0.44 -3.56
C ALA A 200 -9.23 0.03 -2.45
N TYR A 201 -8.86 1.14 -1.84
CA TYR A 201 -9.69 1.80 -0.85
C TYR A 201 -11.00 2.30 -1.47
N ILE A 202 -12.10 2.13 -0.75
CA ILE A 202 -13.41 2.65 -1.09
C ILE A 202 -13.81 3.62 0.03
N GLU A 203 -14.08 4.87 -0.34
CA GLU A 203 -14.64 5.87 0.55
C GLU A 203 -16.00 5.38 1.04
N LYS A 204 -16.17 5.37 2.36
CA LYS A 204 -17.50 5.15 2.93
C LYS A 204 -18.31 6.38 2.59
N ARG A 205 -19.37 6.23 1.77
CA ARG A 205 -20.37 7.29 1.62
C ARG A 205 -20.92 7.58 3.01
N GLU A 206 -20.76 8.82 3.48
CA GLU A 206 -21.51 9.29 4.63
C GLU A 206 -22.98 9.19 4.24
N GLN A 207 -23.70 8.26 4.86
CA GLN A 207 -25.15 8.37 4.93
C GLN A 207 -25.42 9.60 5.78
N HIS A 208 -25.64 10.75 5.15
CA HIS A 208 -26.36 11.85 5.77
C HIS A 208 -27.78 11.34 6.06
N HIS A 209 -27.94 10.64 7.18
CA HIS A 209 -29.22 10.64 7.87
C HIS A 209 -29.37 12.04 8.45
N GLU A 210 -30.00 12.93 7.67
CA GLU A 210 -30.78 14.03 8.23
C GLU A 210 -31.96 13.40 8.99
N GLU A 211 -31.70 12.88 10.19
CA GLU A 211 -32.75 12.72 11.19
C GLU A 211 -32.79 13.99 12.03
N SER A 212 -33.85 14.74 11.78
CA SER A 212 -34.30 15.91 12.52
C SER A 212 -34.27 15.65 14.02
N ASP A 213 -33.33 16.28 14.72
CA ASP A 213 -33.38 16.37 16.19
C ASP A 213 -33.65 17.82 16.62
N GLN A 214 -34.79 18.32 16.14
CA GLN A 214 -35.41 19.57 16.56
C GLN A 214 -36.35 19.37 17.76
N THR A 215 -36.15 18.30 18.55
CA THR A 215 -37.07 17.91 19.64
C THR A 215 -36.44 17.79 21.03
N ILE A 216 -35.18 18.19 21.23
CA ILE A 216 -34.54 18.20 22.57
C ILE A 216 -34.30 19.63 23.12
N TYR A 217 -34.57 20.68 22.34
CA TYR A 217 -34.41 22.07 22.82
C TYR A 217 -35.63 22.62 23.59
N ASN A 218 -36.79 21.94 23.58
CA ASN A 218 -38.03 22.43 24.20
C ASN A 218 -38.51 21.67 25.45
N ARG A 219 -37.62 20.94 26.15
CA ARG A 219 -37.98 20.28 27.42
C ARG A 219 -37.25 20.81 28.66
N VAL A 220 -36.45 21.88 28.51
CA VAL A 220 -35.69 22.47 29.64
C VAL A 220 -36.19 23.86 30.03
N HIS A 221 -37.01 24.55 29.24
CA HIS A 221 -37.45 25.94 29.55
C HIS A 221 -38.97 26.16 29.41
N SER A 222 -39.77 25.43 30.20
CA SER A 222 -41.09 25.96 30.59
C SER A 222 -41.49 25.42 31.96
N LYS A 223 -41.16 26.16 33.01
CA LYS A 223 -41.95 26.42 34.22
C LYS A 223 -41.04 26.99 35.32
N GLU A 224 -40.68 28.26 35.14
CA GLU A 224 -40.50 29.16 36.28
C GLU A 224 -41.49 30.33 36.11
N ARG A 225 -42.32 30.50 37.15
CA ARG A 225 -43.26 31.59 37.52
C ARG A 225 -44.28 30.90 38.43
N THR A 226 -44.38 31.14 39.74
CA THR A 226 -44.51 32.42 40.48
C THR A 226 -44.40 32.06 41.99
N THR A 227 -43.39 32.52 42.73
CA THR A 227 -43.43 33.59 43.76
C THR A 227 -44.44 33.46 44.93
N VAL A 228 -43.87 33.50 46.14
CA VAL A 228 -44.33 34.12 47.41
C VAL A 228 -45.36 33.36 48.29
N LEU A 229 -44.91 33.17 49.55
CA LEU A 229 -45.52 32.60 50.78
C LEU A 229 -45.62 31.08 50.88
#